data_AF-A0ABD3NU17-F1
#
_entry.id   AF-A0ABD3NU17-F1
#
_cell.length_a   1.000
_cell.length_b   1.000
_cell.length_c   1.000
_cell.angle_alpha   90.00
_cell.angle_beta   90.00
_cell.angle_gamma   90.00
#
_symmetry.space_group_name_H-M   'P 1'
#
loop_
_entity.id
_entity.type
_entity.pdbx_description
1 polymer ?
#
loop_
_entity_poly.entity_id
_entity_poly.type
_entity_poly.pdbx_seq_one_letter_code
_entity_poly.pdbx_strand_id
1 'polypeptide(L)'
;MPVSGEYTWSESVGQIEVAIPLKGVSVKKVDVFTASTILKVSYPPFLLDLNLHDEIDEECSRAVLENGTLKICLSKREVKRWGQPCFEGTKREIKERRSLALQQRDEMIQMQIQKVSRKKVEEERIVFRKHMALEEKERKRLDEIKATEKVDAENAMYDAFSQLQNVKACEKTMLKSENIEADGVDVSAEDTASKSSVDGTLQAQFDARQNPQDCAEESIKLEIKPKLDMPPPRKEVQTSFRHTPRLFKTPSRESTVKQEQEFIIKNSSNLKKNFLLNGTNIGDVDPVWLNAKGNEFYRKGDYCSAINAFTEALQADETLVPALGSRAACYLHLREGASCVNDCLTTLRMNETIEAFFDTVHEQAQFRTETHIRLAFAFCLLEKYENAMEHFAKAQSENPKDNKTDEVVIQGMRFIEANRWKVNADECFAKGHLERANELYSNALSVDPTHTKARMNRAACHLQMKNYAACIGDCEIAMSQCKRTDSDSGRVSAMLLPKPSVQRKWIVALLCRRAAAKDLSKDFQGALDDLEEARKTIHPTDDIDIEAVKKSLERFKKEIE
;
A
#
# COMPACT_ATOMS: atom_id res chain seq x y z
N MET A 1 24.97 21.33 25.96
CA MET A 1 24.06 22.45 25.64
C MET A 1 24.54 23.07 24.35
N PRO A 2 23.68 23.42 23.38
CA PRO A 2 24.11 24.13 22.19
C PRO A 2 24.73 25.47 22.60
N VAL A 3 25.85 25.84 21.97
CA VAL A 3 26.55 27.09 22.24
C VAL A 3 25.81 28.20 21.51
N SER A 4 25.64 29.38 22.13
CA SER A 4 25.04 30.53 21.45
C SER A 4 25.91 30.96 20.28
N GLY A 5 25.31 31.02 19.09
CA GLY A 5 25.99 31.49 17.88
C GLY A 5 26.26 33.01 17.91
N GLU A 6 27.36 33.44 17.32
CA GLU A 6 27.62 34.87 17.07
C GLU A 6 26.72 35.36 15.93
N TYR A 7 26.23 36.59 16.04
CA TYR A 7 25.44 37.24 14.99
C TYR A 7 25.75 38.74 14.95
N THR A 8 25.58 39.32 13.77
CA THR A 8 25.57 40.77 13.55
C THR A 8 24.21 41.15 12.98
N TRP A 9 23.74 42.37 13.27
CA TRP A 9 22.45 42.82 12.76
C TRP A 9 22.58 44.24 12.22
N SER A 10 21.75 44.54 11.22
CA SER A 10 21.54 45.89 10.72
C SER A 10 20.05 46.14 10.54
N GLU A 11 19.65 47.39 10.65
CA GLU A 11 18.25 47.77 10.60
C GLU A 11 17.98 48.85 9.56
N SER A 12 16.94 48.62 8.78
CA SER A 12 16.28 49.60 7.93
C SER A 12 14.89 49.93 8.48
N VAL A 13 14.25 50.98 7.93
CA VAL A 13 12.94 51.45 8.41
C VAL A 13 11.85 50.38 8.27
N GLY A 14 11.93 49.51 7.26
CA GLY A 14 10.96 48.42 7.03
C GLY A 14 11.52 46.99 7.17
N GLN A 15 12.82 46.82 7.41
CA GLN A 15 13.46 45.50 7.42
C GLN A 15 14.57 45.41 8.46
N ILE A 16 14.84 44.21 8.95
CA ILE A 16 16.00 43.88 9.78
C ILE A 16 16.78 42.76 9.13
N GLU A 17 18.08 42.98 8.99
CA GLU A 17 19.00 41.99 8.46
C GLU A 17 19.81 41.39 9.60
N VAL A 18 19.73 40.07 9.77
CA VAL A 18 20.52 39.30 10.73
C VAL A 18 21.54 38.47 9.95
N ALA A 19 22.82 38.75 10.15
CA ALA A 19 23.93 38.06 9.48
C ALA A 19 24.67 37.13 10.46
N ILE A 20 24.72 35.84 10.12
CA ILE A 20 25.22 34.75 10.96
C ILE A 20 26.37 34.03 10.23
N PRO A 21 27.62 34.12 10.70
CA PRO A 21 28.75 33.43 10.09
C PRO A 21 28.68 31.93 10.38
N LEU A 22 28.56 31.09 9.34
CA LEU A 22 28.31 29.64 9.49
C LEU A 22 29.57 28.80 9.76
N LYS A 23 30.75 29.42 9.96
CA LYS A 23 32.03 28.76 10.35
C LYS A 23 32.34 27.45 9.59
N GLY A 24 31.99 27.37 8.29
CA GLY A 24 32.24 26.21 7.42
C GLY A 24 31.17 25.11 7.42
N VAL A 25 30.01 25.32 8.05
CA VAL A 25 28.89 24.37 8.07
C VAL A 25 28.20 24.30 6.70
N SER A 26 27.91 23.09 6.23
CA SER A 26 27.18 22.84 4.98
C SER A 26 25.72 23.30 5.09
N VAL A 27 25.19 23.89 4.00
CA VAL A 27 23.80 24.39 3.89
C VAL A 27 22.75 23.36 4.28
N LYS A 28 22.99 22.08 3.97
CA LYS A 28 22.06 20.98 4.29
C LYS A 28 21.87 20.75 5.80
N LYS A 29 22.79 21.26 6.63
CA LYS A 29 22.76 21.13 8.09
C LYS A 29 22.31 22.41 8.80
N VAL A 30 21.88 23.42 8.05
CA VAL A 30 21.37 24.69 8.57
C VAL A 30 19.85 24.64 8.51
N ASP A 31 19.21 24.90 9.64
CA ASP A 31 17.76 24.99 9.74
C ASP A 31 17.37 26.39 10.23
N VAL A 32 16.41 27.02 9.56
CA VAL A 32 15.93 28.37 9.84
C VAL A 32 14.44 28.31 10.11
N PHE A 33 14.07 28.68 11.32
CA PHE A 33 12.70 28.74 11.78
C PHE A 33 12.34 30.20 12.09
N THR A 34 11.27 30.67 11.46
CA THR A 34 10.68 32.00 11.69
C THR A 34 9.23 31.85 12.14
N ALA A 35 8.85 32.66 13.11
CA ALA A 35 7.47 32.92 13.49
C ALA A 35 7.28 34.43 13.69
N SER A 36 6.04 34.89 13.87
CA SER A 36 5.70 36.32 14.03
C SER A 36 6.66 37.14 14.91
N THR A 37 7.19 36.60 16.01
CA THR A 37 8.17 37.30 16.88
C THR A 37 9.41 36.47 17.22
N ILE A 38 9.66 35.37 16.51
CA ILE A 38 10.75 34.43 16.82
C ILE A 38 11.60 34.20 15.58
N LEU A 39 12.92 34.31 15.73
CA LEU A 39 13.90 33.80 14.77
C LEU A 39 14.80 32.77 15.45
N LYS A 40 14.76 31.53 14.97
CA LYS A 40 15.59 30.44 15.46
C LYS A 40 16.41 29.85 14.32
N VAL A 41 17.73 29.81 14.49
CA VAL A 41 18.67 29.28 13.49
C VAL A 41 19.52 28.20 14.13
N SER A 42 19.42 26.99 13.62
CA SER A 42 20.18 25.83 14.09
C SER A 42 21.27 25.48 13.08
N TYR A 43 22.53 25.45 13.53
CA TYR A 43 23.66 25.01 12.71
C TYR A 43 24.70 24.34 13.63
N PRO A 44 24.93 23.01 13.53
CA PRO A 44 25.74 22.29 14.53
C PRO A 44 27.16 22.86 14.72
N PRO A 45 27.64 23.08 15.96
CA PRO A 45 27.02 22.84 17.27
C PRO A 45 26.20 24.01 17.87
N PHE A 46 25.95 25.06 17.10
CA PHE A 46 25.35 26.31 17.57
C PHE A 46 23.82 26.35 17.39
N LEU A 47 23.17 27.04 18.31
CA LEU A 47 21.75 27.40 18.20
C LEU A 47 21.60 28.89 18.52
N LEU A 48 21.07 29.63 17.56
CA LEU A 48 20.67 31.02 17.76
C LEU A 48 19.16 31.08 17.96
N ASP A 49 18.72 31.71 19.04
CA ASP A 49 17.31 31.87 19.41
C ASP A 49 17.07 33.35 19.77
N LEU A 50 16.47 34.10 18.85
CA LEU A 50 16.21 35.53 18.98
C LEU A 50 14.70 35.78 19.17
N ASN A 51 14.38 36.57 20.20
CA ASN A 51 13.04 37.10 20.43
C ASN A 51 12.94 38.48 19.82
N LEU A 52 12.37 38.56 18.63
CA LEU A 52 12.31 39.81 17.88
C LEU A 52 11.51 40.87 18.64
N HIS A 53 11.96 42.13 18.51
CA HIS A 53 11.35 43.26 19.22
C HIS A 53 9.86 43.40 18.88
N ASP A 54 9.51 43.28 17.60
CA ASP A 54 8.13 43.40 17.13
C ASP A 54 7.80 42.35 16.04
N GLU A 55 6.55 42.33 15.59
CA GLU A 55 6.07 41.35 14.63
C GLU A 55 6.72 41.49 13.24
N ILE A 56 7.04 40.35 12.64
CA ILE A 56 7.54 40.22 11.28
C ILE A 56 6.51 39.60 10.35
N ASP A 57 6.63 39.94 9.08
CA ASP A 57 5.92 39.27 7.99
C ASP A 57 6.76 38.09 7.49
N GLU A 58 6.29 36.87 7.77
CA GLU A 58 6.96 35.62 7.40
C GLU A 58 7.01 35.42 5.88
N GLU A 59 6.00 35.86 5.13
CA GLU A 59 5.90 35.63 3.68
C GLU A 59 6.88 36.53 2.90
N CYS A 60 7.10 37.74 3.41
CA CYS A 60 8.01 38.72 2.81
C CYS A 60 9.46 38.64 3.33
N SER A 61 9.76 37.70 4.23
CA SER A 61 11.09 37.51 4.80
C SER A 61 11.93 36.54 3.94
N ARG A 62 13.23 36.79 3.81
CA ARG A 62 14.12 36.00 2.93
C ARG A 62 15.44 35.68 3.60
N ALA A 63 15.90 34.44 3.46
CA ALA A 63 17.24 34.02 3.85
C ALA A 63 18.10 33.76 2.62
N VAL A 64 19.31 34.33 2.59
CA VAL A 64 20.29 34.19 1.51
C VAL A 64 21.63 33.79 2.13
N LEU A 65 22.32 32.86 1.50
CA LEU A 65 23.65 32.44 1.90
C LEU A 65 24.70 33.08 0.99
N GLU A 66 25.56 33.92 1.56
CA GLU A 66 26.63 34.59 0.81
C GLU A 66 27.98 34.40 1.53
N ASN A 67 28.98 33.88 0.81
CA ASN A 67 30.37 33.77 1.29
C ASN A 67 30.51 33.09 2.68
N GLY A 68 29.70 32.05 2.95
CA GLY A 68 29.71 31.34 4.23
C GLY A 68 29.02 32.08 5.40
N THR A 69 28.30 33.17 5.10
CA THR A 69 27.47 33.92 6.07
C THR A 69 26.01 33.84 5.65
N LEU A 70 25.15 33.40 6.57
CA LEU A 70 23.71 33.36 6.39
C LEU A 70 23.13 34.75 6.69
N LYS A 71 22.60 35.43 5.68
CA LYS A 71 21.91 36.71 5.80
C LYS A 71 20.41 36.49 5.77
N ILE A 72 19.73 36.86 6.86
CA ILE A 72 18.28 36.72 6.99
C ILE A 72 17.70 38.13 7.01
N CYS A 73 17.00 38.51 5.94
CA CYS A 73 16.27 39.75 5.81
C CYS A 73 14.83 39.53 6.25
N LEU A 74 14.52 39.99 7.47
CA LEU A 74 13.19 39.95 8.06
C LEU A 74 12.42 41.23 7.71
N SER A 75 11.24 41.09 7.12
CA SER A 75 10.36 42.21 6.83
C SER A 75 9.49 42.53 8.03
N LYS A 76 9.48 43.79 8.48
CA LYS A 76 8.70 44.22 9.64
C LYS A 76 7.22 44.34 9.25
N ARG A 77 6.32 43.91 10.14
CA ARG A 77 4.88 44.09 9.94
C ARG A 77 4.49 45.57 10.00
N GLU A 78 5.09 46.31 10.93
CA GLU A 78 4.95 47.76 11.01
C GLU A 78 6.25 48.48 10.63
N VAL A 79 6.14 49.51 9.79
CA VAL A 79 7.28 50.28 9.27
C VAL A 79 7.76 51.26 10.35
N LYS A 80 8.54 50.76 11.32
CA LYS A 80 9.11 51.52 12.46
C LYS A 80 10.55 51.06 12.73
N ARG A 81 11.40 51.96 13.25
CA ARG A 81 12.73 51.58 13.77
C ARG A 81 12.58 51.02 15.19
N TRP A 82 13.10 49.82 15.41
CA TRP A 82 13.11 49.09 16.67
C TRP A 82 14.27 49.54 17.57
N GLY A 83 15.42 49.94 16.99
CA GLY A 83 16.61 50.37 17.73
C GLY A 83 17.37 49.23 18.44
N GLN A 84 16.74 48.07 18.60
CA GLN A 84 17.31 46.82 19.08
C GLN A 84 16.66 45.63 18.35
N PRO A 85 17.40 44.53 18.11
CA PRO A 85 16.88 43.39 17.37
C PRO A 85 15.94 42.54 18.23
N CYS A 86 16.12 42.58 19.56
CA CYS A 86 15.41 41.74 20.51
C CYS A 86 14.54 42.54 21.47
N PHE A 87 13.46 41.93 21.94
CA PHE A 87 12.64 42.48 23.03
C PHE A 87 13.31 42.26 24.39
N GLU A 88 13.47 43.33 25.17
CA GLU A 88 13.94 43.30 26.55
C GLU A 88 12.75 43.44 27.51
N GLY A 89 12.47 42.40 28.29
CA GLY A 89 11.35 42.36 29.23
C GLY A 89 11.50 41.24 30.25
N THR A 90 10.47 41.02 31.08
CA THR A 90 10.54 39.97 32.09
C THR A 90 10.54 38.57 31.45
N LYS A 91 11.16 37.58 32.09
CA LYS A 91 11.19 36.19 31.59
C LYS A 91 9.78 35.61 31.35
N ARG A 92 8.77 36.09 32.06
CA ARG A 92 7.37 35.68 31.90
C ARG A 92 6.77 36.23 30.61
N GLU A 93 6.93 37.54 30.35
CA GLU A 93 6.47 38.19 29.11
C GLU A 93 7.09 37.55 27.86
N ILE A 94 8.39 37.28 27.89
CA ILE A 94 9.10 36.60 26.79
C ILE A 94 8.49 35.22 26.53
N LYS A 95 8.17 34.47 27.58
CA LYS A 95 7.57 33.13 27.46
C LYS A 95 6.16 33.19 26.86
N GLU A 96 5.35 34.17 27.29
CA GLU A 96 3.99 34.35 26.81
C GLU A 96 3.94 34.78 25.34
N ARG A 97 4.77 35.76 24.94
CA ARG A 97 4.93 36.13 23.51
C ARG A 97 5.37 34.93 22.67
N ARG A 98 6.31 34.12 23.16
CA ARG A 98 6.74 32.90 22.47
C ARG A 98 5.60 31.91 22.29
N SER A 99 4.83 31.63 23.33
CA SER A 99 3.69 30.70 23.22
C SER A 99 2.65 31.20 22.23
N LEU A 100 2.35 32.50 22.23
CA LEU A 100 1.39 33.10 21.32
C LEU A 100 1.84 32.99 19.85
N ALA A 101 3.11 33.32 19.58
CA ALA A 101 3.67 33.25 18.23
C ALA A 101 3.70 31.81 17.67
N LEU A 102 4.03 30.81 18.51
CA LEU A 102 3.99 29.41 18.11
C LEU A 102 2.56 28.93 17.87
N GLN A 103 1.62 29.31 18.74
CA GLN A 103 0.21 28.93 18.58
C GLN A 103 -0.39 29.49 17.28
N GLN A 104 -0.16 30.77 16.98
CA GLN A 104 -0.64 31.39 15.74
C GLN A 104 -0.10 30.67 14.50
N ARG A 105 1.19 30.31 14.50
CA ARG A 105 1.81 29.58 13.40
C ARG A 105 1.25 28.16 13.25
N ASP A 106 1.05 27.44 14.35
CA ASP A 106 0.46 26.10 14.34
C ASP A 106 -0.97 26.13 13.78
N GLU A 107 -1.78 27.12 14.17
CA GLU A 107 -3.12 27.34 13.63
C GLU A 107 -3.09 27.62 12.12
N MET A 108 -2.17 28.46 11.63
CA MET A 108 -2.00 28.71 10.19
C MET A 108 -1.61 27.45 9.41
N ILE A 109 -0.67 26.65 9.92
CA ILE A 109 -0.25 25.39 9.30
C ILE A 109 -1.42 24.41 9.26
N GLN A 110 -2.19 24.28 10.35
CA GLN A 110 -3.39 23.43 10.38
C GLN A 110 -4.43 23.86 9.35
N MET A 111 -4.68 25.17 9.20
CA MET A 111 -5.60 25.68 8.19
C MET A 111 -5.12 25.36 6.76
N GLN A 112 -3.81 25.43 6.48
CA GLN A 112 -3.25 25.05 5.18
C GLN A 112 -3.42 23.55 4.91
N ILE A 113 -3.12 22.69 5.89
CA ILE A 113 -3.33 21.24 5.79
C ILE A 113 -4.81 20.93 5.52
N GLN A 114 -5.73 21.60 6.24
CA GLN A 114 -7.16 21.42 6.04
C GLN A 114 -7.62 21.87 4.65
N LYS A 115 -7.09 22.98 4.11
CA LYS A 115 -7.39 23.45 2.75
C LYS A 115 -6.95 22.43 1.69
N VAL A 116 -5.76 21.86 1.82
CA VAL A 116 -5.25 20.81 0.89
C VAL A 116 -6.12 19.56 0.98
N SER A 117 -6.46 19.13 2.20
CA SER A 117 -7.35 17.98 2.43
C SER A 117 -8.72 18.18 1.77
N ARG A 118 -9.34 19.36 1.94
CA ARG A 118 -10.63 19.70 1.29
C ARG A 118 -10.54 19.67 -0.24
N LYS A 119 -9.46 20.20 -0.83
CA LYS A 119 -9.26 20.16 -2.29
C LYS A 119 -9.20 18.72 -2.81
N LYS A 120 -8.46 17.85 -2.12
CA LYS A 120 -8.36 16.42 -2.48
C LYS A 120 -9.73 15.73 -2.48
N VAL A 121 -10.54 15.96 -1.45
CA VAL A 121 -11.90 15.39 -1.34
C VAL A 121 -12.79 15.88 -2.50
N GLU A 122 -12.71 17.17 -2.87
CA GLU A 122 -13.51 17.68 -3.98
C GLU A 122 -13.04 17.13 -5.34
N GLU A 123 -11.73 16.97 -5.54
CA GLU A 123 -11.16 16.33 -6.74
C GLU A 123 -11.63 14.87 -6.87
N GLU A 124 -11.56 14.09 -5.78
CA GLU A 124 -12.06 12.72 -5.72
C GLU A 124 -13.56 12.65 -6.04
N ARG A 125 -14.35 13.59 -5.50
CA ARG A 125 -15.79 13.69 -5.77
C ARG A 125 -16.10 14.01 -7.23
N ILE A 126 -15.30 14.84 -7.88
CA ILE A 126 -15.44 15.17 -9.31
C ILE A 126 -15.10 13.95 -10.16
N VAL A 127 -14.02 13.23 -9.84
CA VAL A 127 -13.63 12.00 -10.55
C VAL A 127 -14.73 10.95 -10.41
N PHE A 128 -15.26 10.75 -9.21
CA PHE A 128 -16.36 9.81 -8.97
C PHE A 128 -17.62 10.15 -9.78
N ARG A 129 -18.02 11.43 -9.82
CA ARG A 129 -19.16 11.88 -10.64
C ARG A 129 -18.95 11.59 -12.14
N LYS A 130 -17.73 11.80 -12.65
CA LYS A 130 -17.40 11.48 -14.04
C LYS A 130 -17.49 9.98 -14.32
N HIS A 131 -17.01 9.15 -13.40
CA HIS A 131 -17.09 7.70 -13.50
C HIS A 131 -18.54 7.21 -13.57
N MET A 132 -19.37 7.64 -12.62
CA MET A 132 -20.81 7.30 -12.58
C MET A 132 -21.53 7.71 -13.88
N ALA A 133 -21.20 8.88 -14.44
CA ALA A 133 -21.81 9.34 -15.69
C ALA A 133 -21.37 8.52 -16.91
N LEU A 134 -20.15 7.96 -16.92
CA LEU A 134 -19.71 7.03 -17.96
C LEU A 134 -20.43 5.68 -17.83
N GLU A 135 -20.48 5.13 -16.63
CA GLU A 135 -21.21 3.87 -16.37
C GLU A 135 -22.69 3.98 -16.70
N GLU A 136 -23.34 5.11 -16.39
CA GLU A 136 -24.76 5.31 -16.72
C GLU A 136 -24.99 5.34 -18.24
N LYS A 137 -24.07 5.94 -19.00
CA LYS A 137 -24.13 5.91 -20.47
C LYS A 137 -23.94 4.50 -21.02
N GLU A 138 -23.02 3.73 -20.46
CA GLU A 138 -22.81 2.34 -20.88
C GLU A 138 -24.01 1.45 -20.55
N ARG A 139 -24.63 1.62 -19.38
CA ARG A 139 -25.86 0.91 -19.03
C ARG A 139 -26.99 1.21 -20.01
N LYS A 140 -27.24 2.50 -20.32
CA LYS A 140 -28.25 2.88 -21.30
C LYS A 140 -27.99 2.25 -22.67
N ARG A 141 -26.73 2.25 -23.13
CA ARG A 141 -26.33 1.58 -24.38
C ARG A 141 -26.62 0.08 -24.36
N LEU A 142 -26.32 -0.61 -23.25
CA LEU A 142 -26.60 -2.04 -23.11
C LEU A 142 -28.10 -2.33 -23.08
N ASP A 143 -28.89 -1.49 -22.43
CA ASP A 143 -30.35 -1.64 -22.39
C ASP A 143 -30.97 -1.40 -23.77
N GLU A 144 -30.46 -0.44 -24.54
CA GLU A 144 -30.84 -0.22 -25.95
C GLU A 144 -30.53 -1.45 -26.80
N ILE A 145 -29.32 -2.03 -26.69
CA ILE A 145 -28.94 -3.25 -27.43
C ILE A 145 -29.83 -4.43 -27.04
N LYS A 146 -30.11 -4.63 -25.74
CA LYS A 146 -31.01 -5.70 -25.29
C LYS A 146 -32.42 -5.50 -25.81
N ALA A 147 -32.90 -4.26 -25.87
CA ALA A 147 -34.23 -3.96 -26.42
C ALA A 147 -34.29 -4.28 -27.92
N THR A 148 -33.26 -3.92 -28.69
CA THR A 148 -33.20 -4.26 -30.13
C THR A 148 -33.12 -5.76 -30.35
N GLU A 149 -32.24 -6.47 -29.65
CA GLU A 149 -32.11 -7.93 -29.77
C GLU A 149 -33.41 -8.65 -29.39
N LYS A 150 -34.12 -8.14 -28.37
CA LYS A 150 -35.43 -8.67 -27.98
C LYS A 150 -36.47 -8.50 -29.09
N VAL A 151 -36.56 -7.31 -29.69
CA VAL A 151 -37.51 -7.05 -30.79
C VAL A 151 -37.16 -7.91 -32.01
N ASP A 152 -35.88 -8.04 -32.35
CA ASP A 152 -35.42 -8.87 -33.46
C ASP A 152 -35.77 -10.35 -33.23
N ALA A 153 -35.58 -10.86 -32.00
CA ALA A 153 -35.96 -12.21 -31.62
C ALA A 153 -37.49 -12.43 -31.66
N GLU A 154 -38.28 -11.44 -31.22
CA GLU A 154 -39.74 -11.47 -31.31
C GLU A 154 -40.20 -11.52 -32.78
N ASN A 155 -39.64 -10.67 -33.64
CA ASN A 155 -39.93 -10.65 -35.07
C ASN A 155 -39.56 -11.98 -35.74
N ALA A 156 -38.38 -12.53 -35.45
CA ALA A 156 -37.96 -13.83 -35.98
C ALA A 156 -38.91 -14.97 -35.55
N MET A 157 -39.43 -14.92 -34.31
CA MET A 157 -40.44 -15.87 -33.83
C MET A 157 -41.75 -15.73 -34.61
N TYR A 158 -42.22 -14.49 -34.84
CA TYR A 158 -43.44 -14.24 -35.61
C TYR A 158 -43.29 -14.69 -37.08
N ASP A 159 -42.14 -14.43 -37.70
CA ASP A 159 -41.85 -14.86 -39.07
C ASP A 159 -41.83 -16.38 -39.19
N ALA A 160 -41.15 -17.08 -38.27
CA ALA A 160 -41.13 -18.54 -38.22
C ALA A 160 -42.56 -19.11 -38.04
N PHE A 161 -43.38 -18.48 -37.21
CA PHE A 161 -44.77 -18.89 -37.01
C PHE A 161 -45.62 -18.68 -38.27
N SER A 162 -45.42 -17.58 -38.99
CA SER A 162 -46.10 -17.31 -40.27
C SER A 162 -45.72 -18.34 -41.34
N GLN A 163 -44.42 -18.67 -41.45
CA GLN A 163 -43.94 -19.69 -42.38
C GLN A 163 -44.57 -21.06 -42.09
N LEU A 164 -44.68 -21.47 -40.82
CA LEU A 164 -45.35 -22.72 -40.45
C LEU A 164 -46.85 -22.74 -40.80
N GLN A 165 -47.55 -21.61 -40.68
CA GLN A 165 -48.94 -21.52 -41.13
C GLN A 165 -49.07 -21.66 -42.65
N ASN A 166 -48.14 -21.06 -43.40
CA ASN A 166 -48.11 -21.14 -44.85
C ASN A 166 -47.74 -22.55 -45.35
N VAL A 167 -46.84 -23.27 -44.66
CA VAL A 167 -46.55 -24.68 -44.96
C VAL A 167 -47.77 -25.56 -44.70
N LYS A 168 -48.48 -25.37 -43.58
CA LYS A 168 -49.75 -26.09 -43.31
C LYS A 168 -50.84 -25.79 -44.33
N ALA A 169 -50.89 -24.57 -44.86
CA ALA A 169 -51.80 -24.21 -45.95
C ALA A 169 -51.38 -24.87 -47.27
N CYS A 170 -50.07 -24.91 -47.57
CA CYS A 170 -49.50 -25.55 -48.75
C CYS A 170 -49.71 -27.09 -48.72
N GLU A 171 -49.51 -27.73 -47.58
CA GLU A 171 -49.83 -29.15 -47.34
C GLU A 171 -51.32 -29.44 -47.56
N LYS A 172 -52.21 -28.54 -47.13
CA LYS A 172 -53.67 -28.67 -47.34
C LYS A 172 -54.08 -28.54 -48.82
N THR A 173 -53.30 -27.82 -49.63
CA THR A 173 -53.45 -27.76 -51.09
C THR A 173 -52.81 -28.96 -51.80
N MET A 174 -51.68 -29.47 -51.33
CA MET A 174 -51.02 -30.67 -51.86
C MET A 174 -51.87 -31.94 -51.64
N LEU A 175 -52.51 -32.07 -50.48
CA LEU A 175 -53.46 -33.16 -50.15
C LEU A 175 -54.78 -33.09 -50.94
N LYS A 176 -55.02 -32.04 -51.74
CA LYS A 176 -56.16 -31.96 -52.68
C LYS A 176 -55.78 -32.34 -54.12
N SER A 177 -54.49 -32.43 -54.44
CA SER A 177 -53.98 -32.82 -55.77
C SER A 177 -53.47 -34.26 -55.85
N GLU A 178 -53.37 -34.99 -54.73
CA GLU A 178 -52.92 -36.40 -54.69
C GLU A 178 -54.08 -37.40 -54.58
N ASN A 179 -55.09 -37.25 -55.44
CA ASN A 179 -56.05 -38.32 -55.74
C ASN A 179 -56.02 -38.57 -57.26
N ILE A 180 -54.91 -39.10 -57.77
CA ILE A 180 -54.78 -39.95 -58.98
C ILE A 180 -53.40 -40.62 -58.90
N GLU A 181 -53.46 -41.95 -58.87
CA GLU A 181 -52.43 -42.93 -59.26
C GLU A 181 -51.17 -43.15 -58.40
N ALA A 182 -51.18 -44.34 -57.80
CA ALA A 182 -50.04 -45.08 -57.29
C ALA A 182 -49.26 -45.73 -58.44
N ASP A 183 -47.94 -45.66 -58.40
CA ASP A 183 -47.09 -46.85 -58.55
C ASP A 183 -45.66 -46.55 -58.07
N GLY A 184 -45.09 -47.51 -57.36
CA GLY A 184 -43.90 -47.33 -56.52
C GLY A 184 -42.55 -47.33 -57.26
N VAL A 185 -41.49 -47.03 -56.52
CA VAL A 185 -40.26 -47.83 -56.36
C VAL A 185 -39.43 -47.21 -55.23
N ASP A 186 -38.85 -48.10 -54.43
CA ASP A 186 -38.18 -47.92 -53.15
C ASP A 186 -36.63 -47.84 -53.30
N VAL A 187 -35.99 -47.41 -52.20
CA VAL A 187 -34.63 -47.71 -51.69
C VAL A 187 -33.44 -46.73 -51.92
N SER A 188 -33.08 -46.10 -50.79
CA SER A 188 -31.75 -45.84 -50.17
C SER A 188 -30.74 -44.77 -50.67
N ALA A 189 -30.64 -43.72 -49.84
CA ALA A 189 -29.49 -43.14 -49.12
C ALA A 189 -28.02 -43.56 -49.42
N GLU A 190 -27.20 -42.51 -49.52
CA GLU A 190 -25.88 -42.23 -48.89
C GLU A 190 -24.74 -43.29 -48.98
N ASP A 191 -23.64 -42.96 -49.67
CA ASP A 191 -22.46 -42.31 -49.04
C ASP A 191 -21.27 -42.26 -50.01
N THR A 192 -20.63 -41.10 -50.11
CA THR A 192 -19.47 -40.84 -50.98
C THR A 192 -18.16 -41.02 -50.23
N ALA A 193 -17.32 -41.96 -50.69
CA ALA A 193 -15.90 -42.01 -50.35
C ALA A 193 -15.09 -42.28 -51.64
N SER A 194 -14.10 -41.44 -51.93
CA SER A 194 -13.16 -41.67 -53.03
C SER A 194 -11.77 -41.14 -52.66
N LYS A 195 -10.86 -42.08 -52.44
CA LYS A 195 -9.40 -41.89 -52.52
C LYS A 195 -8.97 -41.91 -53.99
N SER A 196 -8.08 -41.02 -54.40
CA SER A 196 -7.07 -41.33 -55.42
C SER A 196 -5.88 -40.37 -55.29
N SER A 197 -4.73 -40.86 -55.73
CA SER A 197 -3.38 -40.37 -55.44
C SER A 197 -2.60 -40.27 -56.74
N VAL A 198 -1.86 -39.17 -56.92
CA VAL A 198 -0.55 -39.04 -57.63
C VAL A 198 -0.65 -39.13 -59.18
N ASP A 199 0.03 -38.35 -60.04
CA ASP A 199 1.32 -37.65 -60.01
C ASP A 199 1.34 -36.51 -61.07
N GLY A 200 2.28 -35.54 -60.99
CA GLY A 200 2.47 -34.55 -62.08
C GLY A 200 3.34 -33.31 -61.78
N THR A 201 4.66 -33.53 -61.73
CA THR A 201 5.84 -32.64 -61.82
C THR A 201 5.72 -31.26 -62.52
N LEU A 202 6.38 -30.21 -61.96
CA LEU A 202 7.48 -29.43 -62.61
C LEU A 202 8.01 -28.22 -61.77
N GLN A 203 9.29 -28.31 -61.42
CA GLN A 203 10.39 -27.32 -61.51
C GLN A 203 10.30 -25.89 -60.91
N ALA A 204 11.18 -25.61 -59.92
CA ALA A 204 12.01 -24.37 -59.80
C ALA A 204 13.04 -24.55 -58.65
N GLN A 205 14.30 -24.88 -58.95
CA GLN A 205 15.48 -23.97 -58.87
C GLN A 205 15.62 -23.18 -57.55
N PHE A 206 16.52 -23.65 -56.68
CA PHE A 206 17.29 -22.82 -55.75
C PHE A 206 18.73 -23.37 -55.68
N ASP A 207 19.67 -22.57 -56.15
CA ASP A 207 21.11 -22.84 -56.10
C ASP A 207 21.65 -22.69 -54.66
N ALA A 208 22.29 -23.73 -54.17
CA ALA A 208 23.08 -23.73 -52.95
C ALA A 208 24.55 -23.43 -53.29
N ARG A 209 25.14 -22.38 -52.70
CA ARG A 209 26.60 -22.15 -52.71
C ARG A 209 27.20 -22.42 -51.33
N GLN A 210 28.01 -23.47 -51.30
CA GLN A 210 29.35 -23.66 -50.72
C GLN A 210 29.82 -22.76 -49.55
N ASN A 211 29.98 -23.41 -48.38
CA ASN A 211 31.12 -23.55 -47.46
C ASN A 211 32.13 -22.42 -47.12
N PRO A 212 32.79 -22.53 -45.94
CA PRO A 212 33.39 -21.43 -45.17
C PRO A 212 34.93 -21.35 -45.17
N GLN A 213 35.43 -20.23 -44.61
CA GLN A 213 36.75 -20.01 -43.96
C GLN A 213 38.02 -19.98 -44.82
N ASP A 214 38.52 -18.76 -45.04
CA ASP A 214 39.94 -18.48 -45.26
C ASP A 214 40.61 -18.09 -43.94
N CYS A 215 41.61 -18.88 -43.52
CA CYS A 215 42.64 -18.49 -42.55
C CYS A 215 43.99 -18.54 -43.29
N ALA A 216 44.59 -17.38 -43.55
CA ALA A 216 45.98 -17.28 -44.02
C ALA A 216 46.76 -16.31 -43.13
N GLU A 217 47.86 -16.83 -42.61
CA GLU A 217 48.86 -16.16 -41.78
C GLU A 217 49.67 -15.17 -42.63
N GLU A 218 49.87 -13.94 -42.13
CA GLU A 218 50.99 -13.10 -42.58
C GLU A 218 51.74 -12.51 -41.39
N SER A 219 52.99 -12.97 -41.25
CA SER A 219 53.98 -12.49 -40.31
C SER A 219 54.65 -11.23 -40.86
N ILE A 220 54.56 -10.10 -40.16
CA ILE A 220 55.32 -8.89 -40.54
C ILE A 220 56.28 -8.50 -39.41
N LYS A 221 57.55 -8.37 -39.82
CA LYS A 221 58.77 -8.18 -39.06
C LYS A 221 58.82 -6.84 -38.31
N LEU A 222 59.33 -6.91 -37.07
CA LEU A 222 59.78 -5.79 -36.26
C LEU A 222 61.04 -5.15 -36.87
N GLU A 223 60.96 -3.89 -37.26
CA GLU A 223 62.13 -3.03 -37.47
C GLU A 223 62.19 -1.96 -36.37
N ILE A 224 63.26 -2.03 -35.59
CA ILE A 224 63.61 -1.09 -34.53
C ILE A 224 64.18 0.18 -35.18
N LYS A 225 63.55 1.35 -34.94
CA LYS A 225 64.15 2.66 -35.23
C LYS A 225 64.56 3.37 -33.94
N PRO A 226 65.71 4.09 -33.93
CA PRO A 226 66.33 4.62 -32.72
C PRO A 226 65.69 5.95 -32.26
N LYS A 227 65.92 6.26 -30.97
CA LYS A 227 65.41 7.42 -30.20
C LYS A 227 65.47 8.75 -30.97
N LEU A 228 64.35 9.48 -30.98
CA LEU A 228 64.26 10.89 -31.33
C LEU A 228 63.56 11.65 -30.19
N ASP A 229 64.08 12.84 -29.90
CA ASP A 229 63.88 13.64 -28.69
C ASP A 229 62.42 13.91 -28.30
N MET A 230 62.14 13.82 -26.99
CA MET A 230 60.83 14.10 -26.41
C MET A 230 60.48 15.61 -26.55
N PRO A 231 59.33 15.97 -27.14
CA PRO A 231 58.87 17.35 -27.14
C PRO A 231 58.41 17.77 -25.73
N PRO A 232 58.50 19.07 -25.40
CA PRO A 232 58.23 19.56 -24.05
C PRO A 232 56.79 19.29 -23.60
N PRO A 233 56.55 19.10 -22.29
CA PRO A 233 55.24 18.71 -21.77
C PRO A 233 54.19 19.80 -22.05
N ARG A 234 53.03 19.36 -22.56
CA ARG A 234 51.92 20.23 -22.95
C ARG A 234 51.29 20.86 -21.70
N LYS A 235 51.04 22.18 -21.70
CA LYS A 235 50.36 22.88 -20.60
C LYS A 235 48.93 22.33 -20.43
N GLU A 236 48.50 22.18 -19.18
CA GLU A 236 47.15 21.70 -18.86
C GLU A 236 46.07 22.62 -19.44
N VAL A 237 45.18 22.04 -20.23
CA VAL A 237 43.96 22.69 -20.70
C VAL A 237 42.79 21.94 -20.07
N GLN A 238 42.00 22.65 -19.27
CA GLN A 238 40.77 22.09 -18.70
C GLN A 238 39.69 22.08 -19.80
N THR A 239 39.56 20.95 -20.50
CA THR A 239 38.48 20.75 -21.47
C THR A 239 37.28 20.13 -20.77
N SER A 240 36.13 20.82 -20.85
CA SER A 240 34.86 20.24 -20.44
C SER A 240 34.20 19.55 -21.63
N PHE A 241 33.88 18.27 -21.46
CA PHE A 241 33.17 17.48 -22.46
C PHE A 241 31.70 17.39 -22.04
N ARG A 242 30.79 17.75 -22.94
CA ARG A 242 29.37 17.40 -22.81
C ARG A 242 29.10 16.21 -23.71
N HIS A 243 28.78 15.07 -23.12
CA HIS A 243 28.29 13.92 -23.86
C HIS A 243 26.88 14.20 -24.35
N THR A 244 26.64 13.92 -25.63
CA THR A 244 25.30 13.92 -26.20
C THR A 244 24.53 12.73 -25.62
N PRO A 245 23.39 12.94 -24.94
CA PRO A 245 22.60 11.84 -24.40
C PRO A 245 22.11 10.97 -25.58
N ARG A 246 22.42 9.67 -25.53
CA ARG A 246 22.16 8.72 -26.62
C ARG A 246 21.21 7.63 -26.14
N LEU A 247 20.24 7.27 -26.99
CA LEU A 247 19.24 6.22 -26.70
C LEU A 247 19.85 4.82 -26.58
N PHE A 248 20.88 4.51 -27.39
CA PHE A 248 21.54 3.19 -27.41
C PHE A 248 22.92 3.28 -26.75
N LYS A 249 23.19 2.37 -25.80
CA LYS A 249 24.46 2.32 -25.03
C LYS A 249 25.65 1.79 -25.82
N THR A 250 25.44 1.32 -27.05
CA THR A 250 26.53 0.86 -27.92
C THR A 250 27.43 2.03 -28.34
N PRO A 251 28.74 1.81 -28.50
CA PRO A 251 29.66 2.83 -28.97
C PRO A 251 29.21 3.41 -30.32
N SER A 252 29.33 4.72 -30.52
CA SER A 252 28.87 5.42 -31.73
C SER A 252 29.47 4.87 -33.03
N ARG A 253 30.62 4.20 -32.93
CA ARG A 253 31.34 3.59 -34.04
C ARG A 253 30.61 2.39 -34.65
N GLU A 254 29.79 1.69 -33.88
CA GLU A 254 29.12 0.45 -34.31
C GLU A 254 27.67 0.68 -34.74
N SER A 255 27.17 1.91 -34.65
CA SER A 255 25.77 2.20 -34.95
C SER A 255 25.56 2.87 -36.30
N THR A 256 24.65 2.31 -37.07
CA THR A 256 23.97 2.99 -38.17
C THR A 256 22.81 3.85 -37.67
N VAL A 257 23.05 5.16 -37.56
CA VAL A 257 22.08 6.18 -37.07
C VAL A 257 20.71 6.09 -37.76
N LYS A 258 20.67 5.78 -39.06
CA LYS A 258 19.41 5.62 -39.81
C LYS A 258 18.57 4.44 -39.32
N GLN A 259 19.20 3.30 -39.06
CA GLN A 259 18.49 2.11 -38.58
C GLN A 259 17.98 2.31 -37.15
N GLU A 260 18.73 3.02 -36.31
CA GLU A 260 18.28 3.40 -34.98
C GLU A 260 17.06 4.33 -35.01
N GLN A 261 17.05 5.32 -35.91
CA GLN A 261 15.92 6.24 -36.09
C GLN A 261 14.68 5.52 -36.64
N GLU A 262 14.85 4.65 -37.64
CA GLU A 262 13.77 3.82 -38.19
C GLU A 262 13.22 2.84 -37.14
N PHE A 263 14.09 2.27 -36.29
CA PHE A 263 13.69 1.44 -35.17
C PHE A 263 12.86 2.22 -34.14
N ILE A 264 13.29 3.45 -33.79
CA ILE A 264 12.56 4.30 -32.84
C ILE A 264 11.18 4.67 -33.38
N ILE A 265 11.10 5.05 -34.65
CA ILE A 265 9.83 5.42 -35.30
C ILE A 265 8.89 4.20 -35.33
N LYS A 266 9.41 3.03 -35.70
CA LYS A 266 8.64 1.79 -35.83
C LYS A 266 8.19 1.19 -34.49
N ASN A 267 8.95 1.41 -33.41
CA ASN A 267 8.65 0.89 -32.07
C ASN A 267 8.19 1.97 -31.05
N SER A 268 7.85 3.18 -31.50
CA SER A 268 7.57 4.34 -30.64
C SER A 268 6.45 4.13 -29.61
N SER A 269 5.45 3.31 -29.93
CA SER A 269 4.36 2.91 -29.02
C SER A 269 4.81 1.91 -27.94
N ASN A 270 5.76 1.02 -28.24
CA ASN A 270 6.33 0.05 -27.31
C ASN A 270 7.51 0.62 -26.49
N LEU A 271 8.16 1.67 -26.99
CA LEU A 271 9.27 2.35 -26.31
C LEU A 271 8.87 2.99 -24.97
N LYS A 272 7.61 3.39 -24.79
CA LYS A 272 7.08 3.88 -23.50
C LYS A 272 7.00 2.79 -22.42
N LYS A 273 6.92 1.52 -22.81
CA LYS A 273 6.92 0.36 -21.90
C LYS A 273 8.33 -0.17 -21.63
N ASN A 274 9.30 0.15 -22.49
CA ASN A 274 10.68 -0.30 -22.33
C ASN A 274 11.38 0.49 -21.22
N PHE A 275 11.47 -0.14 -20.05
CA PHE A 275 12.06 0.40 -18.82
C PHE A 275 13.52 0.90 -19.00
N LEU A 276 14.25 0.35 -19.97
CA LEU A 276 15.63 0.73 -20.29
C LEU A 276 15.80 2.15 -20.88
N LEU A 277 14.72 2.82 -21.31
CA LEU A 277 14.77 4.17 -21.88
C LEU A 277 14.46 5.30 -20.88
N ASN A 278 13.96 4.99 -19.69
CA ASN A 278 13.58 6.00 -18.69
C ASN A 278 14.76 6.52 -17.85
N GLY A 279 16.00 6.14 -18.18
CA GLY A 279 17.18 6.55 -17.39
C GLY A 279 17.26 5.89 -16.01
N THR A 280 16.40 4.92 -15.72
CA THR A 280 16.46 4.06 -14.53
C THR A 280 17.71 3.18 -14.58
N ASN A 281 18.34 2.97 -13.43
CA ASN A 281 19.54 2.13 -13.35
C ASN A 281 19.20 0.71 -13.80
N ILE A 282 20.15 -0.01 -14.41
CA ILE A 282 19.94 -1.41 -14.84
C ILE A 282 19.43 -2.29 -13.68
N GLY A 283 19.81 -1.94 -12.44
CA GLY A 283 19.35 -2.62 -11.22
C GLY A 283 17.86 -2.47 -10.97
N ASP A 284 17.23 -1.35 -11.35
CA ASP A 284 15.80 -1.12 -11.13
C ASP A 284 14.90 -1.89 -12.11
N VAL A 285 15.48 -2.69 -13.02
CA VAL A 285 14.72 -3.48 -14.02
C VAL A 285 14.76 -4.98 -13.71
N ASP A 286 15.81 -5.46 -13.04
CA ASP A 286 15.99 -6.88 -12.78
C ASP A 286 14.98 -7.38 -11.72
N PRO A 287 14.07 -8.33 -12.07
CA PRO A 287 13.08 -8.86 -11.14
C PRO A 287 13.70 -9.45 -9.87
N VAL A 288 14.87 -10.09 -9.99
CA VAL A 288 15.56 -10.73 -8.86
C VAL A 288 16.09 -9.68 -7.89
N TRP A 289 16.70 -8.61 -8.40
CA TRP A 289 17.15 -7.49 -7.59
C TRP A 289 15.99 -6.73 -6.93
N LEU A 290 14.90 -6.47 -7.65
CA LEU A 290 13.70 -5.83 -7.11
C LEU A 290 13.06 -6.65 -5.99
N ASN A 291 13.02 -7.98 -6.15
CA ASN A 291 12.58 -8.90 -5.10
C ASN A 291 13.50 -8.84 -3.87
N ALA A 292 14.83 -8.81 -4.06
CA ALA A 292 15.78 -8.66 -2.95
C ALA A 292 15.63 -7.32 -2.22
N LYS A 293 15.38 -6.23 -2.95
CA LYS A 293 15.10 -4.89 -2.40
C LYS A 293 13.79 -4.87 -1.62
N GLY A 294 12.73 -5.49 -2.14
CA GLY A 294 11.47 -5.69 -1.44
C GLY A 294 11.66 -6.45 -0.12
N ASN A 295 12.49 -7.49 -0.13
CA ASN A 295 12.85 -8.24 1.07
C ASN A 295 13.62 -7.39 2.10
N GLU A 296 14.43 -6.42 1.66
CA GLU A 296 15.09 -5.48 2.58
C GLU A 296 14.07 -4.56 3.27
N PHE A 297 13.12 -4.01 2.51
CA PHE A 297 12.02 -3.22 3.08
C PHE A 297 11.15 -4.03 4.04
N TYR A 298 10.86 -5.28 3.67
CA TYR A 298 10.13 -6.21 4.52
C TYR A 298 10.82 -6.44 5.87
N ARG A 299 12.14 -6.67 5.88
CA ARG A 299 12.91 -6.84 7.12
C ARG A 299 12.93 -5.57 7.98
N LYS A 300 12.85 -4.39 7.36
CA LYS A 300 12.72 -3.09 8.04
C LYS A 300 11.31 -2.81 8.57
N GLY A 301 10.33 -3.63 8.22
CA GLY A 301 8.91 -3.44 8.58
C GLY A 301 8.17 -2.42 7.71
N ASP A 302 8.77 -1.94 6.62
CA ASP A 302 8.13 -1.05 5.65
C ASP A 302 7.42 -1.87 4.57
N TYR A 303 6.23 -2.37 4.90
CA TYR A 303 5.45 -3.23 4.01
C TYR A 303 4.92 -2.47 2.78
N CYS A 304 4.63 -1.17 2.89
CA CYS A 304 4.12 -0.38 1.76
C CYS A 304 5.19 -0.23 0.67
N SER A 305 6.41 0.14 1.05
CA SER A 305 7.53 0.21 0.10
C SER A 305 7.90 -1.17 -0.45
N ALA A 306 7.81 -2.22 0.37
CA ALA A 306 8.03 -3.59 -0.07
C ALA A 306 7.02 -4.01 -1.15
N ILE A 307 5.73 -3.71 -0.97
CA ILE A 307 4.67 -4.01 -1.96
C ILE A 307 4.95 -3.33 -3.30
N ASN A 308 5.41 -2.08 -3.29
CA ASN A 308 5.76 -1.37 -4.52
C ASN A 308 6.91 -2.08 -5.24
N ALA A 309 7.99 -2.42 -4.53
CA ALA A 309 9.14 -3.12 -5.10
C ALA A 309 8.77 -4.52 -5.65
N PHE A 310 7.95 -5.29 -4.92
CA PHE A 310 7.45 -6.58 -5.41
C PHE A 310 6.52 -6.42 -6.61
N THR A 311 5.70 -5.37 -6.64
CA THR A 311 4.80 -5.11 -7.78
C THR A 311 5.58 -4.73 -9.02
N GLU A 312 6.65 -3.94 -8.89
CA GLU A 312 7.58 -3.65 -9.97
C GLU A 312 8.29 -4.93 -10.45
N ALA A 313 8.72 -5.80 -9.53
CA ALA A 313 9.32 -7.10 -9.88
C ALA A 313 8.35 -7.97 -10.70
N LEU A 314 7.08 -8.01 -10.29
CA LEU A 314 6.04 -8.79 -10.96
C LEU A 314 5.56 -8.20 -12.29
N GLN A 315 5.72 -6.88 -12.48
CA GLN A 315 5.51 -6.26 -13.79
C GLN A 315 6.61 -6.64 -14.78
N ALA A 316 7.83 -6.88 -14.30
CA ALA A 316 8.94 -7.33 -15.10
C ALA A 316 8.90 -8.84 -15.37
N ASP A 317 8.57 -9.64 -14.35
CA ASP A 317 8.37 -11.09 -14.45
C ASP A 317 7.19 -11.56 -13.57
N GLU A 318 6.08 -11.89 -14.21
CA GLU A 318 4.87 -12.39 -13.53
C GLU A 318 5.05 -13.82 -13.01
N THR A 319 6.02 -14.58 -13.53
CA THR A 319 6.28 -15.97 -13.10
C THR A 319 7.12 -16.07 -11.84
N LEU A 320 7.54 -14.93 -11.28
CA LEU A 320 8.34 -14.87 -10.06
C LEU A 320 7.51 -15.16 -8.80
N VAL A 321 7.27 -16.45 -8.56
CA VAL A 321 6.51 -16.96 -7.41
C VAL A 321 6.99 -16.45 -6.04
N PRO A 322 8.31 -16.36 -5.74
CA PRO A 322 8.75 -15.82 -4.46
C PRO A 322 8.34 -14.36 -4.23
N ALA A 323 8.27 -13.55 -5.28
CA ALA A 323 7.83 -12.15 -5.18
C ALA A 323 6.31 -12.07 -4.93
N LEU A 324 5.51 -12.91 -5.58
CA LEU A 324 4.07 -13.05 -5.29
C LEU A 324 3.83 -13.45 -3.83
N GLY A 325 4.51 -14.51 -3.37
CA GLY A 325 4.42 -14.96 -1.98
C GLY A 325 4.82 -13.86 -0.99
N SER A 326 5.93 -13.18 -1.23
CA SER A 326 6.43 -12.10 -0.37
C SER A 326 5.50 -10.88 -0.36
N ARG A 327 4.88 -10.53 -1.50
CA ARG A 327 3.86 -9.48 -1.58
C ARG A 327 2.60 -9.87 -0.80
N ALA A 328 2.15 -11.12 -0.90
CA ALA A 328 1.03 -11.63 -0.11
C ALA A 328 1.30 -11.53 1.40
N ALA A 329 2.52 -11.83 1.85
CA ALA A 329 2.92 -11.62 3.25
C ALA A 329 2.80 -10.16 3.67
N CYS A 330 3.23 -9.21 2.83
CA CYS A 330 3.10 -7.79 3.10
C CYS A 330 1.63 -7.36 3.25
N TYR A 331 0.76 -7.78 2.34
CA TYR A 331 -0.68 -7.50 2.42
C TYR A 331 -1.29 -8.06 3.71
N LEU A 332 -0.86 -9.24 4.13
CA LEU A 332 -1.31 -9.86 5.36
C LEU A 332 -0.86 -9.07 6.61
N HIS A 333 0.38 -8.56 6.62
CA HIS A 333 0.88 -7.65 7.65
C HIS A 333 0.10 -6.32 7.70
N LEU A 334 -0.32 -5.79 6.55
CA LEU A 334 -1.18 -4.60 6.46
C LEU A 334 -2.67 -4.86 6.75
N ARG A 335 -3.05 -6.12 6.99
CA ARG A 335 -4.43 -6.60 7.19
C ARG A 335 -5.33 -6.40 5.96
N GLU A 336 -4.75 -6.47 4.78
CA GLU A 336 -5.47 -6.43 3.50
C GLU A 336 -5.75 -7.86 3.03
N GLY A 337 -6.79 -8.48 3.61
CA GLY A 337 -7.12 -9.89 3.36
C GLY A 337 -7.46 -10.19 1.90
N ALA A 338 -8.19 -9.32 1.21
CA ALA A 338 -8.64 -9.55 -0.17
C ALA A 338 -7.47 -9.63 -1.16
N SER A 339 -6.53 -8.68 -1.10
CA SER A 339 -5.33 -8.67 -1.95
C SER A 339 -4.43 -9.88 -1.67
N CYS A 340 -4.26 -10.22 -0.39
CA CYS A 340 -3.50 -11.41 0.02
C CYS A 340 -4.11 -12.71 -0.51
N VAL A 341 -5.44 -12.88 -0.41
CA VAL A 341 -6.15 -14.04 -0.95
C VAL A 341 -5.88 -14.18 -2.46
N ASN A 342 -5.95 -13.07 -3.20
CA ASN A 342 -5.72 -13.11 -4.65
C ASN A 342 -4.30 -13.59 -4.97
N ASP A 343 -3.28 -12.98 -4.36
CA ASP A 343 -1.87 -13.33 -4.60
C ASP A 343 -1.52 -14.76 -4.14
N CYS A 344 -2.09 -15.24 -3.04
CA CYS A 344 -1.91 -16.62 -2.59
C CYS A 344 -2.57 -17.62 -3.53
N LEU A 345 -3.79 -17.31 -4.04
CA LEU A 345 -4.49 -18.18 -4.98
C LEU A 345 -3.81 -18.21 -6.35
N THR A 346 -3.28 -17.08 -6.84
CA THR A 346 -2.49 -17.07 -8.08
C THR A 346 -1.23 -17.89 -7.89
N THR A 347 -0.51 -17.72 -6.78
CA THR A 347 0.68 -18.51 -6.44
C THR A 347 0.39 -20.02 -6.48
N LEU A 348 -0.69 -20.47 -5.83
CA LEU A 348 -1.05 -21.90 -5.78
C LEU A 348 -1.53 -22.46 -7.14
N ARG A 349 -2.00 -21.62 -8.06
CA ARG A 349 -2.33 -22.04 -9.43
C ARG A 349 -1.07 -22.31 -10.26
N MET A 350 0.06 -21.69 -9.93
CA MET A 350 1.31 -21.80 -10.67
C MET A 350 2.20 -22.95 -10.16
N ASN A 351 1.61 -24.15 -9.98
CA ASN A 351 2.32 -25.28 -9.39
C ASN A 351 3.56 -25.72 -10.21
N GLU A 352 3.47 -25.71 -11.54
CA GLU A 352 4.60 -26.02 -12.43
C GLU A 352 5.78 -25.05 -12.22
N THR A 353 5.50 -23.77 -11.99
CA THR A 353 6.55 -22.77 -11.72
C THR A 353 7.16 -22.91 -10.32
N ILE A 354 6.36 -23.36 -9.34
CA ILE A 354 6.87 -23.70 -8.00
C ILE A 354 7.85 -24.88 -8.13
N GLU A 355 7.47 -25.91 -8.86
CA GLU A 355 8.31 -27.10 -9.09
C GLU A 355 9.59 -26.74 -9.86
N ALA A 356 9.51 -25.81 -10.81
CA ALA A 356 10.68 -25.34 -11.56
C ALA A 356 11.61 -24.42 -10.76
N PHE A 357 11.08 -23.68 -9.77
CA PHE A 357 11.86 -22.71 -8.99
C PHE A 357 12.60 -23.33 -7.80
N PHE A 358 12.01 -24.35 -7.17
CA PHE A 358 12.58 -24.99 -5.97
C PHE A 358 13.14 -26.38 -6.32
N ASP A 359 14.42 -26.59 -6.06
CA ASP A 359 15.13 -27.82 -6.41
C ASP A 359 14.68 -29.03 -5.59
N THR A 360 14.23 -28.81 -4.34
CA THR A 360 13.87 -29.90 -3.42
C THR A 360 12.37 -30.01 -3.18
N VAL A 361 11.85 -31.24 -3.14
CA VAL A 361 10.44 -31.53 -2.79
C VAL A 361 10.07 -30.96 -1.43
N HIS A 362 11.04 -30.90 -0.50
CA HIS A 362 10.85 -30.33 0.82
C HIS A 362 10.65 -28.80 0.77
N GLU A 363 11.45 -28.06 0.00
CA GLU A 363 11.26 -26.61 -0.15
C GLU A 363 9.94 -26.27 -0.84
N GLN A 364 9.56 -27.05 -1.85
CA GLN A 364 8.26 -26.92 -2.52
C GLN A 364 7.09 -27.12 -1.53
N ALA A 365 7.14 -28.18 -0.73
CA ALA A 365 6.14 -28.45 0.29
C ALA A 365 6.10 -27.34 1.36
N GLN A 366 7.25 -26.89 1.84
CA GLN A 366 7.33 -25.76 2.79
C GLN A 366 6.72 -24.49 2.22
N PHE A 367 7.02 -24.15 0.96
CA PHE A 367 6.47 -22.98 0.30
C PHE A 367 4.95 -23.06 0.14
N ARG A 368 4.42 -24.22 -0.27
CA ARG A 368 2.97 -24.47 -0.37
C ARG A 368 2.29 -24.40 0.99
N THR A 369 2.87 -25.03 2.01
CA THR A 369 2.38 -24.97 3.40
C THR A 369 2.32 -23.54 3.91
N GLU A 370 3.39 -22.75 3.73
CA GLU A 370 3.41 -21.35 4.15
C GLU A 370 2.36 -20.51 3.40
N THR A 371 2.18 -20.77 2.10
CA THR A 371 1.16 -20.09 1.28
C THR A 371 -0.26 -20.43 1.75
N HIS A 372 -0.54 -21.70 2.07
CA HIS A 372 -1.83 -22.12 2.64
C HIS A 372 -2.10 -21.49 4.00
N ILE A 373 -1.09 -21.41 4.88
CA ILE A 373 -1.22 -20.74 6.17
C ILE A 373 -1.54 -19.26 6.00
N ARG A 374 -0.81 -18.55 5.13
CA ARG A 374 -1.06 -17.14 4.83
C ARG A 374 -2.48 -16.92 4.28
N LEU A 375 -2.91 -17.80 3.37
CA LEU A 375 -4.25 -17.77 2.79
C LEU A 375 -5.34 -18.02 3.85
N ALA A 376 -5.13 -18.97 4.76
CA ALA A 376 -6.05 -19.25 5.86
C ALA A 376 -6.22 -18.03 6.76
N PHE A 377 -5.12 -17.38 7.16
CA PHE A 377 -5.19 -16.14 7.93
C PHE A 377 -5.85 -14.99 7.17
N ALA A 378 -5.61 -14.87 5.86
CA ALA A 378 -6.29 -13.87 5.04
C ALA A 378 -7.81 -14.10 5.02
N PHE A 379 -8.26 -15.35 4.97
CA PHE A 379 -9.69 -15.69 5.11
C PHE A 379 -10.24 -15.40 6.51
N CYS A 380 -9.45 -15.61 7.58
CA CYS A 380 -9.83 -15.20 8.93
C CYS A 380 -10.05 -13.67 9.01
N LEU A 381 -9.22 -12.87 8.34
CA LEU A 381 -9.40 -11.41 8.28
C LEU A 381 -10.66 -10.99 7.52
N LEU A 382 -11.11 -11.81 6.57
CA LEU A 382 -12.35 -11.60 5.81
C LEU A 382 -13.57 -12.27 6.48
N GLU A 383 -13.39 -12.84 7.68
CA GLU A 383 -14.42 -13.56 8.44
C GLU A 383 -15.03 -14.77 7.69
N LYS A 384 -14.29 -15.34 6.73
CA LYS A 384 -14.66 -16.56 5.98
C LYS A 384 -14.02 -17.79 6.61
N TYR A 385 -14.52 -18.18 7.77
CA TYR A 385 -13.89 -19.17 8.63
C TYR A 385 -13.91 -20.60 8.07
N GLU A 386 -14.91 -20.97 7.27
CA GLU A 386 -14.98 -22.29 6.64
C GLU A 386 -13.80 -22.50 5.68
N ASN A 387 -13.55 -21.51 4.82
CA ASN A 387 -12.41 -21.54 3.88
C ASN A 387 -11.08 -21.54 4.63
N ALA A 388 -10.98 -20.78 5.72
CA ALA A 388 -9.77 -20.75 6.54
C ALA A 388 -9.45 -22.12 7.15
N MET A 389 -10.45 -22.83 7.69
CA MET A 389 -10.28 -24.18 8.23
C MET A 389 -9.80 -25.17 7.17
N GLU A 390 -10.35 -25.10 5.96
CA GLU A 390 -9.92 -25.96 4.85
C GLU A 390 -8.44 -25.77 4.50
N HIS A 391 -7.98 -24.52 4.43
CA HIS A 391 -6.58 -24.22 4.11
C HIS A 391 -5.63 -24.56 5.26
N PHE A 392 -6.05 -24.42 6.52
CA PHE A 392 -5.29 -24.92 7.67
C PHE A 392 -5.13 -26.45 7.64
N ALA A 393 -6.19 -27.19 7.26
CA ALA A 393 -6.10 -28.65 7.09
C ALA A 393 -5.16 -29.04 5.93
N LYS A 394 -5.21 -28.32 4.80
CA LYS A 394 -4.28 -28.52 3.67
C LYS A 394 -2.83 -28.24 4.05
N ALA A 395 -2.58 -27.17 4.82
CA ALA A 395 -1.24 -26.86 5.31
C ALA A 395 -0.66 -27.99 6.16
N GLN A 396 -1.50 -28.61 7.02
CA GLN A 396 -1.11 -29.74 7.85
C GLN A 396 -0.83 -31.02 7.04
N SER A 397 -1.57 -31.26 5.94
CA SER A 397 -1.34 -32.43 5.09
C SER A 397 -0.07 -32.34 4.24
N GLU A 398 0.33 -31.14 3.81
CA GLU A 398 1.50 -30.92 2.94
C GLU A 398 2.83 -31.12 3.69
N ASN A 399 2.90 -30.77 4.99
CA ASN A 399 4.13 -30.92 5.77
C ASN A 399 3.88 -31.42 7.22
N PRO A 400 3.55 -32.72 7.41
CA PRO A 400 3.17 -33.27 8.72
C PRO A 400 4.30 -33.40 9.75
N LYS A 401 5.54 -33.01 9.42
CA LYS A 401 6.73 -33.20 10.26
C LYS A 401 7.31 -31.91 10.82
N ASP A 402 6.73 -30.76 10.49
CA ASP A 402 7.22 -29.46 10.96
C ASP A 402 6.44 -28.95 12.17
N ASN A 403 7.04 -29.15 13.35
CA ASN A 403 6.45 -28.72 14.64
C ASN A 403 6.07 -27.24 14.68
N LYS A 404 6.80 -26.36 13.97
CA LYS A 404 6.51 -24.90 13.99
C LYS A 404 5.25 -24.59 13.20
N THR A 405 5.10 -25.21 12.04
CA THR A 405 3.91 -25.12 11.21
C THR A 405 2.69 -25.63 11.97
N ASP A 406 2.82 -26.77 12.65
CA ASP A 406 1.73 -27.35 13.43
C ASP A 406 1.23 -26.42 14.55
N GLU A 407 2.14 -25.78 15.31
CA GLU A 407 1.75 -24.83 16.36
C GLU A 407 0.92 -23.66 15.80
N VAL A 408 1.36 -23.11 14.67
CA VAL A 408 0.70 -22.00 13.98
C VAL A 408 -0.69 -22.39 13.49
N VAL A 409 -0.80 -23.57 12.86
CA VAL A 409 -2.05 -24.11 12.36
C VAL A 409 -3.03 -24.38 13.51
N ILE A 410 -2.56 -25.02 14.59
CA ILE A 410 -3.37 -25.29 15.79
C ILE A 410 -3.87 -23.98 16.40
N GLN A 411 -3.00 -22.96 16.53
CA GLN A 411 -3.42 -21.66 17.06
C GLN A 411 -4.45 -20.98 16.15
N GLY A 412 -4.29 -21.07 14.83
CA GLY A 412 -5.26 -20.57 13.85
C GLY A 412 -6.62 -21.28 13.95
N MET A 413 -6.63 -22.60 14.06
CA MET A 413 -7.86 -23.39 14.24
C MET A 413 -8.56 -23.07 15.56
N ARG A 414 -7.82 -22.95 16.66
CA ARG A 414 -8.36 -22.53 17.98
C ARG A 414 -8.99 -21.14 17.90
N PHE A 415 -8.34 -20.20 17.21
CA PHE A 415 -8.90 -18.87 16.99
C PHE A 415 -10.23 -18.92 16.23
N ILE A 416 -10.34 -19.75 15.18
CA ILE A 416 -11.59 -19.92 14.43
C ILE A 416 -12.69 -20.50 15.33
N GLU A 417 -12.38 -21.55 16.08
CA GLU A 417 -13.34 -22.18 16.99
C GLU A 417 -13.81 -21.21 18.08
N ALA A 418 -12.89 -20.46 18.69
CA ALA A 418 -13.23 -19.40 19.65
C ALA A 418 -14.11 -18.31 19.03
N ASN A 419 -13.89 -17.93 17.76
CA ASN A 419 -14.78 -17.00 17.07
C ASN A 419 -16.19 -17.56 16.86
N ARG A 420 -16.34 -18.86 16.58
CA ARG A 420 -17.67 -19.50 16.47
C ARG A 420 -18.43 -19.40 17.80
N TRP A 421 -17.76 -19.71 18.92
CA TRP A 421 -18.33 -19.51 20.25
C TRP A 421 -18.70 -18.04 20.51
N LYS A 422 -17.82 -17.11 20.14
CA LYS A 422 -18.05 -15.66 20.27
C LYS A 422 -19.27 -15.21 19.46
N VAL A 423 -19.46 -15.66 18.22
CA VAL A 423 -20.62 -15.27 17.39
C VAL A 423 -21.92 -15.75 18.03
N ASN A 424 -21.95 -16.99 18.52
CA ASN A 424 -23.12 -17.52 19.25
C ASN A 424 -23.38 -16.74 20.55
N ALA A 425 -22.32 -16.30 21.23
CA ALA A 425 -22.42 -15.49 22.44
C ALA A 425 -22.96 -14.08 22.15
N ASP A 426 -22.48 -13.44 21.07
CA ASP A 426 -22.96 -12.13 20.61
C ASP A 426 -24.46 -12.20 20.28
N GLU A 427 -24.94 -13.27 19.65
CA GLU A 427 -26.37 -13.48 19.37
C GLU A 427 -27.19 -13.61 20.66
N CYS A 428 -26.71 -14.37 21.64
CA CYS A 428 -27.37 -14.50 22.95
C CYS A 428 -27.38 -13.16 23.71
N PHE A 429 -26.29 -12.41 23.63
CA PHE A 429 -26.17 -11.09 24.24
C PHE A 429 -27.15 -10.11 23.62
N ALA A 430 -27.30 -10.11 22.29
CA ALA A 430 -28.27 -9.27 21.58
C ALA A 430 -29.73 -9.61 21.97
N LYS A 431 -30.02 -10.88 22.27
CA LYS A 431 -31.31 -11.33 22.80
C LYS A 431 -31.54 -11.00 24.29
N GLY A 432 -30.53 -10.46 24.99
CA GLY A 432 -30.60 -10.14 26.41
C GLY A 432 -30.37 -11.34 27.34
N HIS A 433 -30.00 -12.51 26.82
CA HIS A 433 -29.69 -13.70 27.62
C HIS A 433 -28.26 -13.64 28.17
N LEU A 434 -28.03 -12.78 29.18
CA LEU A 434 -26.70 -12.44 29.68
C LEU A 434 -25.93 -13.62 30.30
N GLU A 435 -26.60 -14.47 31.08
CA GLU A 435 -25.99 -15.65 31.69
C GLU A 435 -25.46 -16.62 30.64
N ARG A 436 -26.30 -16.93 29.65
CA ARG A 436 -25.92 -17.82 28.54
C ARG A 436 -24.81 -17.21 27.68
N ALA A 437 -24.87 -15.90 27.41
CA ALA A 437 -23.80 -15.20 26.70
C ALA A 437 -22.48 -15.31 27.48
N ASN A 438 -22.49 -15.12 28.80
CA ASN A 438 -21.31 -15.23 29.64
C ASN A 438 -20.68 -16.64 29.62
N GLU A 439 -21.50 -17.70 29.64
CA GLU A 439 -21.04 -19.08 29.47
C GLU A 439 -20.37 -19.28 28.11
N LEU A 440 -20.99 -18.82 27.02
CA LEU A 440 -20.47 -18.97 25.67
C LEU A 440 -19.15 -18.20 25.46
N TYR A 441 -19.03 -16.99 26.01
CA TYR A 441 -17.73 -16.29 26.00
C TYR A 441 -16.67 -17.01 26.84
N SER A 442 -17.06 -17.62 27.96
CA SER A 442 -16.13 -18.41 28.78
C SER A 442 -15.66 -19.67 28.05
N ASN A 443 -16.52 -20.31 27.27
CA ASN A 443 -16.15 -21.41 26.37
C ASN A 443 -15.22 -20.93 25.24
N ALA A 444 -15.44 -19.74 24.67
CA ALA A 444 -14.52 -19.18 23.70
C ALA A 444 -13.10 -18.99 24.29
N LEU A 445 -13.03 -18.53 25.54
CA LEU A 445 -11.76 -18.28 26.24
C LEU A 445 -11.09 -19.53 26.80
N SER A 446 -11.83 -20.63 27.01
CA SER A 446 -11.22 -21.92 27.34
C SER A 446 -10.53 -22.54 26.12
N VAL A 447 -11.11 -22.35 24.92
CA VAL A 447 -10.51 -22.75 23.63
C VAL A 447 -9.31 -21.87 23.30
N ASP A 448 -9.48 -20.55 23.28
CA ASP A 448 -8.40 -19.59 23.03
C ASP A 448 -8.33 -18.50 24.13
N PRO A 449 -7.45 -18.67 25.13
CA PRO A 449 -7.24 -17.66 26.17
C PRO A 449 -6.70 -16.34 25.64
N THR A 450 -6.08 -16.31 24.47
CA THR A 450 -5.51 -15.09 23.87
C THR A 450 -6.53 -14.25 23.11
N HIS A 451 -7.75 -14.77 22.93
CA HIS A 451 -8.79 -14.12 22.16
C HIS A 451 -9.34 -12.86 22.86
N THR A 452 -8.85 -11.68 22.45
CA THR A 452 -9.13 -10.41 23.13
C THR A 452 -10.60 -9.96 22.98
N LYS A 453 -11.21 -10.10 21.79
CA LYS A 453 -12.60 -9.63 21.54
C LYS A 453 -13.63 -10.31 22.45
N ALA A 454 -13.63 -11.65 22.52
CA ALA A 454 -14.50 -12.40 23.43
C ALA A 454 -14.31 -11.98 24.90
N ARG A 455 -13.07 -11.71 25.34
CA ARG A 455 -12.81 -11.21 26.70
C ARG A 455 -13.39 -9.80 26.92
N MET A 456 -13.24 -8.90 25.95
CA MET A 456 -13.84 -7.56 26.01
C MET A 456 -15.37 -7.64 26.09
N ASN A 457 -15.98 -8.53 25.31
CA ASN A 457 -17.42 -8.72 25.31
C ASN A 457 -17.91 -9.40 26.61
N ARG A 458 -17.15 -10.36 27.15
CA ARG A 458 -17.44 -10.96 28.47
C ARG A 458 -17.39 -9.93 29.60
N ALA A 459 -16.42 -9.01 29.57
CA ALA A 459 -16.38 -7.89 30.51
C ALA A 459 -17.65 -7.03 30.41
N ALA A 460 -18.17 -6.82 29.19
CA ALA A 460 -19.44 -6.10 29.00
C ALA A 460 -20.64 -6.87 29.58
N CYS A 461 -20.70 -8.20 29.42
CA CYS A 461 -21.70 -9.05 30.09
C CYS A 461 -21.61 -8.92 31.61
N HIS A 462 -20.42 -9.03 32.18
CA HIS A 462 -20.20 -8.92 33.63
C HIS A 462 -20.67 -7.58 34.18
N LEU A 463 -20.41 -6.48 33.47
CA LEU A 463 -20.90 -5.16 33.85
C LEU A 463 -22.44 -5.11 33.89
N GLN A 464 -23.12 -5.65 32.89
CA GLN A 464 -24.59 -5.70 32.84
C GLN A 464 -25.19 -6.63 33.92
N MET A 465 -24.51 -7.73 34.22
CA MET A 465 -24.87 -8.66 35.30
C MET A 465 -24.52 -8.13 36.70
N LYS A 466 -23.96 -6.92 36.82
CA LYS A 466 -23.49 -6.30 38.07
C LYS A 466 -22.37 -7.07 38.78
N ASN A 467 -21.63 -7.90 38.05
CA ASN A 467 -20.43 -8.57 38.56
C ASN A 467 -19.19 -7.71 38.28
N TYR A 468 -19.00 -6.67 39.08
CA TYR A 468 -17.99 -5.65 38.83
C TYR A 468 -16.56 -6.17 39.00
N ALA A 469 -16.29 -7.04 39.97
CA ALA A 469 -14.97 -7.61 40.20
C ALA A 469 -14.47 -8.44 38.99
N ALA A 470 -15.34 -9.28 38.42
CA ALA A 470 -15.02 -10.05 37.22
C ALA A 470 -14.82 -9.14 35.98
N CYS A 471 -15.65 -8.10 35.85
CA CYS A 471 -15.49 -7.11 34.79
C CYS A 471 -14.12 -6.41 34.84
N ILE A 472 -13.68 -5.98 36.03
CA ILE A 472 -12.37 -5.32 36.22
C ILE A 472 -11.24 -6.27 35.82
N GLY A 473 -11.27 -7.52 36.30
CA GLY A 473 -10.25 -8.52 35.98
C GLY A 473 -10.17 -8.83 34.47
N ASP A 474 -11.30 -8.97 33.79
CA ASP A 474 -11.32 -9.16 32.34
C ASP A 474 -10.78 -7.95 31.57
N CYS A 475 -11.08 -6.74 32.04
CA CYS A 475 -10.55 -5.52 31.43
C CYS A 475 -9.03 -5.45 31.57
N GLU A 476 -8.47 -5.80 32.72
CA GLU A 476 -7.02 -5.82 32.96
C GLU A 476 -6.29 -6.82 32.09
N ILE A 477 -6.82 -8.04 31.97
CA ILE A 477 -6.23 -9.07 31.11
C ILE A 477 -6.34 -8.66 29.64
N ALA A 478 -7.47 -8.11 29.20
CA ALA A 478 -7.62 -7.65 27.82
C ALA A 478 -6.68 -6.48 27.49
N MET A 479 -6.47 -5.54 28.43
CA MET A 479 -5.53 -4.44 28.24
C MET A 479 -4.08 -4.91 28.19
N SER A 480 -3.68 -5.87 29.04
CA SER A 480 -2.33 -6.43 28.98
C SER A 480 -2.09 -7.14 27.65
N GLN A 481 -3.09 -7.83 27.09
CA GLN A 481 -3.04 -8.43 25.76
C GLN A 481 -2.93 -7.39 24.64
N CYS A 482 -3.70 -6.30 24.69
CA CYS A 482 -3.60 -5.20 23.72
C CYS A 482 -2.26 -4.45 23.77
N LYS A 483 -1.60 -4.40 24.93
CA LYS A 483 -0.30 -3.73 25.13
C LYS A 483 0.89 -4.59 24.68
N ARG A 484 0.69 -5.87 24.34
CA ARG A 484 1.77 -6.72 23.77
C ARG A 484 2.19 -6.17 22.42
N THR A 485 3.49 -5.96 22.24
CA THR A 485 4.07 -5.46 20.99
C THR A 485 4.43 -6.61 20.05
N ASP A 486 4.61 -6.31 18.76
CA ASP A 486 4.98 -7.27 17.72
C ASP A 486 6.29 -8.03 18.02
N SER A 487 7.14 -7.55 18.95
CA SER A 487 8.38 -8.21 19.37
C SER A 487 8.18 -9.38 20.34
N ASP A 488 7.06 -9.41 21.08
CA ASP A 488 6.76 -10.43 22.13
C ASP A 488 5.94 -11.62 21.62
N SER A 489 5.75 -11.67 20.30
CA SER A 489 4.73 -12.48 19.65
C SER A 489 5.37 -13.06 18.40
N GLY A 490 5.47 -14.40 18.29
CA GLY A 490 5.92 -15.02 17.04
C GLY A 490 5.13 -14.46 15.85
N ARG A 491 5.72 -14.48 14.64
CA ARG A 491 5.18 -13.83 13.41
C ARG A 491 3.69 -14.06 13.15
N VAL A 492 3.12 -15.11 13.73
CA VAL A 492 1.72 -15.53 13.64
C VAL A 492 0.81 -14.90 14.69
N SER A 493 1.28 -14.68 15.92
CA SER A 493 0.48 -14.07 16.99
C SER A 493 0.36 -12.54 16.84
N ALA A 494 1.29 -11.89 16.14
CA ALA A 494 1.17 -10.49 15.74
C ALA A 494 0.06 -10.26 14.71
N MET A 495 -0.41 -11.30 14.01
CA MET A 495 -1.37 -11.23 12.89
C MET A 495 -2.84 -11.17 13.36
N LEU A 496 -3.14 -11.77 14.50
CA LEU A 496 -4.49 -11.78 15.10
C LEU A 496 -4.78 -10.52 15.93
N LEU A 497 -3.77 -9.70 16.21
CA LEU A 497 -3.94 -8.40 16.82
C LEU A 497 -4.49 -7.40 15.79
N PRO A 498 -5.46 -6.54 16.17
CA PRO A 498 -6.01 -5.56 15.27
C PRO A 498 -4.98 -4.44 14.99
N LYS A 499 -5.23 -3.59 13.99
CA LYS A 499 -4.35 -2.44 13.67
C LYS A 499 -4.12 -1.56 14.91
N PRO A 500 -2.97 -0.87 15.05
CA PRO A 500 -2.69 -0.02 16.22
C PRO A 500 -3.77 1.03 16.50
N SER A 501 -4.42 1.58 15.46
CA SER A 501 -5.56 2.49 15.61
C SER A 501 -6.75 1.83 16.30
N VAL A 502 -7.07 0.59 15.92
CA VAL A 502 -8.15 -0.20 16.52
C VAL A 502 -7.78 -0.65 17.94
N GLN A 503 -6.52 -1.03 18.18
CA GLN A 503 -6.02 -1.36 19.52
C GLN A 503 -6.21 -0.19 20.49
N ARG A 504 -5.86 1.04 20.09
CA ARG A 504 -6.10 2.25 20.90
C ARG A 504 -7.59 2.41 21.23
N LYS A 505 -8.48 2.24 20.24
CA LYS A 505 -9.94 2.29 20.46
C LYS A 505 -10.40 1.22 21.45
N TRP A 506 -9.87 0.00 21.36
CA TRP A 506 -10.19 -1.07 22.31
C TRP A 506 -9.71 -0.77 23.72
N ILE A 507 -8.49 -0.23 23.87
CA ILE A 507 -7.95 0.19 25.16
C ILE A 507 -8.84 1.27 25.79
N VAL A 508 -9.22 2.30 25.03
CA VAL A 508 -10.13 3.34 25.52
C VAL A 508 -11.48 2.75 25.94
N ALA A 509 -12.07 1.87 25.13
CA ALA A 509 -13.32 1.20 25.48
C ALA A 509 -13.22 0.35 26.76
N LEU A 510 -12.08 -0.33 26.96
CA LEU A 510 -11.81 -1.11 28.16
C LEU A 510 -11.61 -0.24 29.39
N LEU A 511 -10.88 0.87 29.27
CA LEU A 511 -10.70 1.84 30.35
C LEU A 511 -12.02 2.46 30.78
N CYS A 512 -12.86 2.90 29.83
CA CYS A 512 -14.19 3.42 30.13
C CYS A 512 -15.08 2.35 30.81
N ARG A 513 -15.00 1.09 30.37
CA ARG A 513 -15.75 -0.01 30.98
C ARG A 513 -15.26 -0.33 32.40
N ARG A 514 -13.95 -0.34 32.62
CA ARG A 514 -13.34 -0.56 33.94
C ARG A 514 -13.69 0.60 34.89
N ALA A 515 -13.65 1.84 34.42
CA ALA A 515 -14.08 3.01 35.16
C ALA A 515 -15.56 2.90 35.59
N ALA A 516 -16.46 2.50 34.68
CA ALA A 516 -17.87 2.28 35.02
C ALA A 516 -18.07 1.17 36.07
N ALA A 517 -17.31 0.07 35.98
CA ALA A 517 -17.36 -1.00 36.97
C ALA A 517 -16.85 -0.54 38.36
N LYS A 518 -15.79 0.28 38.40
CA LYS A 518 -15.22 0.85 39.62
C LYS A 518 -16.14 1.88 40.26
N ASP A 519 -16.76 2.75 39.47
CA ASP A 519 -17.79 3.70 39.92
C ASP A 519 -18.94 2.97 40.64
N LEU A 520 -19.50 1.94 39.99
CA LEU A 520 -20.56 1.12 40.59
C LEU A 520 -20.08 0.31 41.82
N SER A 521 -18.77 0.10 41.96
CA SER A 521 -18.14 -0.53 43.13
C SER A 521 -17.72 0.48 44.21
N LYS A 522 -18.00 1.78 44.03
CA LYS A 522 -17.62 2.90 44.91
C LYS A 522 -16.12 3.19 45.00
N ASP A 523 -15.35 2.75 44.00
CA ASP A 523 -13.94 3.14 43.83
C ASP A 523 -13.85 4.33 42.87
N PHE A 524 -14.19 5.52 43.37
CA PHE A 524 -14.24 6.75 42.58
C PHE A 524 -12.85 7.21 42.11
N GLN A 525 -11.83 7.03 42.95
CA GLN A 525 -10.45 7.41 42.60
C GLN A 525 -9.93 6.52 41.46
N GLY A 526 -10.12 5.20 41.57
CA GLY A 526 -9.70 4.28 40.51
C GLY A 526 -10.47 4.48 39.20
N ALA A 527 -11.73 4.93 39.26
CA ALA A 527 -12.51 5.30 38.08
C ALA A 527 -11.99 6.59 37.43
N LEU A 528 -11.61 7.59 38.22
CA LEU A 528 -11.00 8.83 37.75
C LEU A 528 -9.69 8.55 37.00
N ASP A 529 -8.80 7.76 37.61
CA ASP A 529 -7.50 7.41 37.03
C ASP A 529 -7.64 6.72 35.66
N ASP A 530 -8.60 5.79 35.54
CA ASP A 530 -8.89 5.07 34.30
C ASP A 530 -9.41 6.01 33.20
N LEU A 531 -10.28 6.97 33.54
CA LEU A 531 -10.78 7.96 32.59
C LEU A 531 -9.69 8.96 32.17
N GLU A 532 -8.75 9.28 33.05
CA GLU A 532 -7.60 10.10 32.70
C GLU A 532 -6.63 9.38 31.76
N GLU A 533 -6.38 8.08 31.99
CA GLU A 533 -5.63 7.23 31.05
C GLU A 533 -6.36 7.12 29.70
N ALA A 534 -7.68 6.97 29.71
CA ALA A 534 -8.50 6.92 28.50
C ALA A 534 -8.34 8.21 27.69
N ARG A 535 -8.48 9.37 28.32
CA ARG A 535 -8.29 10.69 27.67
C ARG A 535 -6.91 10.85 27.03
N LYS A 536 -5.85 10.38 27.71
CA LYS A 536 -4.47 10.44 27.19
C LYS A 536 -4.25 9.51 25.99
N THR A 537 -5.02 8.43 25.90
CA THR A 537 -4.87 7.40 24.86
C THR A 537 -5.61 7.75 23.56
N ILE A 538 -6.62 8.62 23.61
CA ILE A 538 -7.41 9.00 22.43
C ILE A 538 -6.56 9.85 21.47
N HIS A 539 -6.50 9.44 20.20
CA HIS A 539 -5.90 10.23 19.14
C HIS A 539 -6.97 11.13 18.46
N PRO A 540 -6.64 12.35 18.00
CA PRO A 540 -7.62 13.27 17.36
C PRO A 540 -8.33 12.73 16.12
N THR A 541 -7.78 11.70 15.48
CA THR A 541 -8.37 11.04 14.30
C THR A 541 -9.30 9.89 14.65
N ASP A 542 -9.36 9.49 15.92
CA ASP A 542 -10.19 8.38 16.37
C ASP A 542 -11.64 8.88 16.54
N ASP A 543 -12.58 8.16 15.92
CA ASP A 543 -14.02 8.37 16.08
C ASP A 543 -14.49 7.89 17.46
N ILE A 544 -14.09 8.63 18.50
CA ILE A 544 -14.45 8.42 19.90
C ILE A 544 -14.99 9.75 20.42
N ASP A 545 -16.11 9.72 21.14
CA ASP A 545 -16.67 10.90 21.79
C ASP A 545 -15.80 11.33 22.99
N ILE A 546 -14.80 12.17 22.68
CA ILE A 546 -13.90 12.75 23.68
C ILE A 546 -14.68 13.59 24.70
N GLU A 547 -15.76 14.23 24.27
CA GLU A 547 -16.53 15.14 25.11
C GLU A 547 -17.32 14.38 26.17
N ALA A 548 -17.86 13.21 25.83
CA ALA A 548 -18.44 12.29 26.82
C ALA A 548 -17.43 11.87 27.89
N VAL A 549 -16.18 11.56 27.51
CA VAL A 549 -15.12 11.19 28.47
C VAL A 549 -14.76 12.37 29.37
N LYS A 550 -14.64 13.59 28.81
CA LYS A 550 -14.38 14.81 29.61
C LYS A 550 -15.50 15.13 30.57
N LYS A 551 -16.76 15.02 30.14
CA LYS A 551 -17.93 15.27 30.99
C LYS A 551 -17.97 14.29 32.17
N SER A 552 -17.66 13.01 31.93
CA SER A 552 -17.52 12.02 33.00
C SER A 552 -16.37 12.38 33.95
N LEU A 553 -15.22 12.81 33.43
CA LEU A 553 -14.09 13.27 34.27
C LEU A 553 -14.46 14.45 35.16
N GLU A 554 -15.16 15.47 34.63
CA GLU A 554 -15.61 16.62 35.42
C GLU A 554 -16.61 16.22 36.49
N ARG A 555 -17.50 15.28 36.19
CA ARG A 555 -18.44 14.72 37.17
C ARG A 555 -17.69 14.06 38.33
N PHE A 556 -16.73 13.18 38.06
CA PHE A 556 -15.98 12.49 39.13
C PHE A 556 -15.13 13.45 39.95
N LYS A 557 -14.53 14.49 39.34
CA LYS A 557 -13.78 15.52 40.08
C LYS A 557 -14.66 16.24 41.10
N LYS A 558 -15.90 16.55 40.74
CA LYS A 558 -16.88 17.17 41.65
C LYS A 558 -17.43 16.22 42.72
N GLU A 559 -17.43 14.91 42.47
CA GLU A 559 -17.89 13.91 43.45
C GLU A 559 -16.80 13.56 44.49
N ILE A 560 -15.52 13.85 44.18
CA ILE A 560 -14.37 13.62 45.07
C ILE A 560 -14.05 14.85 45.93
N GLU A 561 -14.29 16.06 45.42
CA GLU A 561 -14.28 17.33 46.17
C GLU A 561 -15.44 17.42 47.17
#